data_AF-A0A946ZI47-F1
#
_entry.id   AF-A0A946ZI47-F1
#
_cell.length_a   1.000
_cell.length_b   1.000
_cell.length_c   1.000
_cell.angle_alpha   90.00
_cell.angle_beta   90.00
_cell.angle_gamma   90.00
#
_symmetry.space_group_name_H-M   'P 1'
#
loop_
_entity.id
_entity.type
_entity.pdbx_description
1 polymer ?
#
loop_
_entity_poly.entity_id
_entity_poly.type
_entity_poly.pdbx_seq_one_letter_code
_entity_poly.pdbx_strand_id
1 'polypeptide(L)'
;MSLKENTSYFVKLRDIVLRLNPDEKTSKNAVNHLILGDYVRYLGEQKGDWVKVRSRNCNGWIKPDWVTEKRLLEINFVDIGQGDGCHIVTPKDEIILIDAGEGIGLDGKGGDNMSRFINWRYNLRWRLVKGVDGTTANNPDAKPPVDIDYAIVSHPDLDHYFGFFTLFKNKKVKIKKVCHNGIVERSTKGIDTKTWMYDLGFKVPPVPKKKIYHLWDTVLTNKEMKDLIKANLDTQKYYLKTLVAAYNNNKSCTFEFIDLSKGFLDHFKGNNPLKLEVLAPITEEVEFNGKKRQCLKKIGNEGETKNGHSIVFKLEYGKLKVLLGGDLNSKSQDYIAQHYSEEQTKLSDLEKQIGKIEEKLAHPVGLSIAKKEELKQDLDEKAKLMDFIVSKTRRAFQVDIAKACHHGASDVLNSFLKAINPVATIISSGDNESHSHPRPDALGAFGKTSRGKRPLLFSTELARSTHEFSYPIKFYSLLKKLEKRMNEATTKKEKEHYELRMNRMKDSNVARYGMITIRTDGEQVIIAQKLEKERSPSQKWDIYELHWNEHLDQFEYRDSGGH
;
A
#
# COMPACT_ATOMS: atom_id res chain seq x y z
N MET A 1 -6.44 30.29 19.76
CA MET A 1 -7.54 29.67 18.98
C MET A 1 -8.56 29.13 19.96
N SER A 2 -9.85 29.45 19.82
CA SER A 2 -10.92 28.87 20.66
C SER A 2 -11.49 27.64 19.96
N LEU A 3 -11.54 26.50 20.64
CA LEU A 3 -12.15 25.28 20.08
C LEU A 3 -13.67 25.31 20.22
N LYS A 4 -14.39 24.65 19.31
CA LYS A 4 -15.86 24.55 19.30
C LYS A 4 -16.30 23.10 19.44
N GLU A 5 -17.38 22.89 20.21
CA GLU A 5 -18.06 21.60 20.26
C GLU A 5 -18.72 21.34 18.89
N ASN A 6 -18.49 20.16 18.32
CA ASN A 6 -18.89 19.73 16.97
C ASN A 6 -17.95 20.08 15.81
N THR A 7 -16.80 20.70 16.07
CA THR A 7 -15.72 20.80 15.08
C THR A 7 -14.74 19.63 15.21
N SER A 8 -14.28 19.11 14.07
CA SER A 8 -13.20 18.10 14.02
C SER A 8 -11.85 18.79 14.08
N TYR A 9 -10.99 18.36 15.00
CA TYR A 9 -9.63 18.85 15.12
C TYR A 9 -8.63 17.73 14.90
N PHE A 10 -7.42 18.09 14.48
CA PHE A 10 -6.32 17.17 14.24
C PHE A 10 -5.04 17.72 14.87
N VAL A 11 -4.20 16.85 15.43
CA VAL A 11 -2.88 17.25 15.93
C VAL A 11 -2.06 17.82 14.77
N LYS A 12 -1.48 19.01 14.94
CA LYS A 12 -0.63 19.65 13.91
C LYS A 12 0.87 19.69 14.25
N LEU A 13 1.24 19.18 15.42
CA LEU A 13 2.64 19.02 15.82
C LEU A 13 3.10 17.60 15.47
N ARG A 14 4.41 17.38 15.40
CA ARG A 14 5.04 16.06 15.22
C ARG A 14 4.38 15.01 16.11
N ASP A 15 4.31 15.31 17.40
CA ASP A 15 3.66 14.50 18.42
C ASP A 15 3.28 15.34 19.66
N ILE A 16 2.29 14.87 20.42
CA ILE A 16 1.86 15.47 21.68
C ILE A 16 1.51 14.41 22.72
N VAL A 17 1.60 14.80 23.99
CA VAL A 17 1.14 13.99 25.13
C VAL A 17 -0.24 14.48 25.58
N LEU A 18 -1.22 13.59 25.56
CA LEU A 18 -2.53 13.81 26.17
C LEU A 18 -2.39 13.68 27.70
N ARG A 19 -2.74 14.71 28.46
CA ARG A 19 -2.48 14.76 29.93
C ARG A 19 -3.70 14.44 30.79
N LEU A 20 -3.50 13.86 31.98
CA LEU A 20 -4.57 13.62 32.96
C LEU A 20 -5.00 14.94 33.62
N ASN A 21 -4.03 15.75 34.03
CA ASN A 21 -4.19 17.05 34.68
C ASN A 21 -3.32 18.11 33.97
N PRO A 22 -3.88 19.27 33.56
CA PRO A 22 -3.10 20.30 32.87
C PRO A 22 -1.98 20.93 33.73
N ASP A 23 -2.09 20.88 35.06
CA ASP A 23 -1.14 21.54 35.96
C ASP A 23 0.08 20.68 36.30
N GLU A 24 0.08 19.39 35.93
CA GLU A 24 1.11 18.44 36.32
C GLU A 24 2.10 18.16 35.17
N LYS A 25 3.41 18.17 35.46
CA LYS A 25 4.46 17.94 34.44
C LYS A 25 5.13 16.57 34.52
N THR A 26 4.68 15.69 35.41
CA THR A 26 5.30 14.38 35.64
C THR A 26 5.05 13.41 34.47
N SER A 27 5.90 12.40 34.31
CA SER A 27 5.68 11.31 33.36
C SER A 27 4.45 10.45 33.69
N LYS A 28 4.02 10.43 34.96
CA LYS A 28 2.78 9.77 35.41
C LYS A 28 1.51 10.47 34.94
N ASN A 29 1.61 11.74 34.53
CA ASN A 29 0.49 12.53 34.04
C ASN A 29 0.09 12.20 32.57
N ALA A 30 0.82 11.32 31.90
CA ALA A 30 0.53 10.96 30.51
C ALA A 30 -0.62 9.95 30.41
N VAL A 31 -1.65 10.28 29.64
CA VAL A 31 -2.76 9.38 29.25
C VAL A 31 -2.41 8.62 27.98
N ASN A 32 -1.91 9.36 26.98
CA ASN A 32 -1.66 8.81 25.66
C ASN A 32 -0.62 9.63 24.89
N HIS A 33 -0.05 9.00 23.87
CA HIS A 33 0.87 9.60 22.91
C HIS A 33 0.16 9.71 21.56
N LEU A 34 -0.08 10.95 21.13
CA LEU A 34 -0.74 11.29 19.87
C LEU A 34 0.31 11.82 18.89
N ILE A 35 0.15 11.52 17.61
CA ILE A 35 1.08 11.93 16.55
C ILE A 35 0.38 12.87 15.55
N LEU A 36 1.16 13.50 14.69
CA LEU A 36 0.67 14.36 13.60
C LEU A 36 -0.55 13.76 12.89
N GLY A 37 -1.62 14.54 12.78
CA GLY A 37 -2.87 14.16 12.13
C GLY A 37 -3.84 13.33 12.99
N ASP A 38 -3.51 13.00 14.25
CA ASP A 38 -4.47 12.30 15.12
C ASP A 38 -5.73 13.13 15.37
N TYR A 39 -6.89 12.50 15.23
CA TYR A 39 -8.18 13.13 15.48
C TYR A 39 -8.37 13.49 16.96
N VAL A 40 -8.91 14.68 17.20
CA VAL A 40 -9.20 15.25 18.51
C VAL A 40 -10.60 15.85 18.52
N ARG A 41 -11.40 15.53 19.54
CA ARG A 41 -12.72 16.12 19.78
C ARG A 41 -12.69 16.95 21.06
N TYR A 42 -13.05 18.23 20.97
CA TYR A 42 -13.23 19.08 22.15
C TYR A 42 -14.45 18.67 22.98
N LEU A 43 -14.32 18.73 24.30
CA LEU A 43 -15.35 18.30 25.27
C LEU A 43 -16.00 19.45 26.06
N GLY A 44 -15.79 20.71 25.67
CA GLY A 44 -16.45 21.86 26.32
C GLY A 44 -15.78 22.38 27.58
N GLU A 45 -14.74 21.71 28.09
CA GLU A 45 -14.07 22.11 29.33
C GLU A 45 -12.74 22.81 29.05
N GLN A 46 -12.51 23.96 29.70
CA GLN A 46 -11.26 24.72 29.63
C GLN A 46 -10.73 25.02 31.04
N LYS A 47 -9.40 24.93 31.21
CA LYS A 47 -8.69 25.29 32.45
C LYS A 47 -7.40 26.02 32.09
N GLY A 48 -7.39 27.33 32.30
CA GLY A 48 -6.31 28.20 31.81
C GLY A 48 -6.14 28.07 30.29
N ASP A 49 -4.91 27.80 29.86
CA ASP A 49 -4.55 27.59 28.44
C ASP A 49 -4.84 26.16 27.92
N TRP A 50 -5.46 25.32 28.74
CA TRP A 50 -5.70 23.91 28.41
C TRP A 50 -7.17 23.65 28.16
N VAL A 51 -7.42 22.76 27.20
CA VAL A 51 -8.76 22.29 26.84
C VAL A 51 -8.85 20.79 26.99
N LYS A 52 -9.99 20.31 27.46
CA LYS A 52 -10.25 18.89 27.59
C LYS A 52 -10.76 18.33 26.28
N VAL A 53 -10.18 17.21 25.89
CA VAL A 53 -10.43 16.59 24.59
C VAL A 53 -10.56 15.07 24.73
N ARG A 54 -11.20 14.46 23.72
CA ARG A 54 -11.22 13.01 23.51
C ARG A 54 -10.46 12.65 22.25
N SER A 55 -9.53 11.70 22.36
CA SER A 55 -8.80 11.13 21.25
C SER A 55 -8.43 9.67 21.53
N ARG A 56 -8.47 8.80 20.52
CA ARG A 56 -8.12 7.36 20.61
C ARG A 56 -8.75 6.64 21.83
N ASN A 57 -10.02 6.95 22.12
CA ASN A 57 -10.81 6.43 23.26
C ASN A 57 -10.31 6.87 24.66
N CYS A 58 -9.48 7.89 24.75
CA CYS A 58 -9.02 8.49 25.99
C CYS A 58 -9.49 9.95 26.09
N ASN A 59 -9.79 10.39 27.31
CA ASN A 59 -10.01 11.80 27.62
C ASN A 59 -8.75 12.37 28.26
N GLY A 60 -8.43 13.63 27.99
CA GLY A 60 -7.35 14.33 28.66
C GLY A 60 -7.21 15.77 28.18
N TRP A 61 -6.11 16.41 28.53
CA TRP A 61 -5.87 17.84 28.31
C TRP A 61 -4.76 18.08 27.30
N ILE A 62 -4.99 19.05 26.41
CA ILE A 62 -4.02 19.56 25.43
C ILE A 62 -4.11 21.09 25.36
N LYS A 63 -3.15 21.74 24.70
CA LYS A 63 -3.29 23.16 24.36
C LYS A 63 -4.00 23.36 23.02
N PRO A 64 -4.90 24.36 22.89
CA PRO A 64 -5.61 24.63 21.63
C PRO A 64 -4.70 24.93 20.43
N ASP A 65 -3.54 25.52 20.66
CA ASP A 65 -2.57 25.85 19.62
C ASP A 65 -1.78 24.63 19.10
N TRP A 66 -2.05 23.41 19.61
CA TRP A 66 -1.45 22.16 19.14
C TRP A 66 -2.28 21.43 18.08
N VAL A 67 -3.47 21.95 17.77
CA VAL A 67 -4.39 21.33 16.80
C VAL A 67 -4.73 22.28 15.66
N THR A 68 -5.31 21.71 14.61
CA THR A 68 -5.81 22.39 13.41
C THR A 68 -7.17 21.81 13.02
N GLU A 69 -7.99 22.58 12.31
CA GLU A 69 -9.24 22.08 11.70
C GLU A 69 -8.98 21.38 10.36
N LYS A 70 -7.80 21.61 9.76
CA LYS A 70 -7.43 20.98 8.48
C LYS A 70 -7.12 19.51 8.71
N ARG A 71 -7.80 18.62 7.98
CA ARG A 71 -7.45 17.21 7.96
C ARG A 71 -6.15 17.01 7.20
N LEU A 72 -5.27 16.18 7.75
CA LEU A 72 -3.98 15.84 7.16
C LEU A 72 -4.11 14.61 6.27
N LEU A 73 -3.12 14.41 5.40
CA LEU A 73 -2.98 13.16 4.65
C LEU A 73 -2.44 12.08 5.59
N GLU A 74 -3.11 10.94 5.58
CA GLU A 74 -2.76 9.74 6.32
C GLU A 74 -2.54 8.60 5.32
N ILE A 75 -1.36 7.99 5.31
CA ILE A 75 -1.06 6.79 4.54
C ILE A 75 -0.63 5.71 5.53
N ASN A 76 -1.28 4.55 5.53
CA ASN A 76 -0.95 3.43 6.41
C ASN A 76 -0.64 2.20 5.57
N PHE A 77 0.56 1.68 5.72
CA PHE A 77 0.94 0.36 5.24
C PHE A 77 0.59 -0.63 6.35
N VAL A 78 -0.45 -1.42 6.10
CA VAL A 78 -1.01 -2.37 7.05
C VAL A 78 -0.22 -3.66 6.92
N ASP A 79 0.16 -4.25 8.06
CA ASP A 79 0.63 -5.63 8.09
C ASP A 79 -0.54 -6.56 7.74
N ILE A 80 -0.63 -6.92 6.46
CA ILE A 80 -1.69 -7.79 5.96
C ILE A 80 -1.32 -9.28 6.00
N GLY A 81 -0.14 -9.64 6.52
CA GLY A 81 0.44 -10.97 6.34
C GLY A 81 1.10 -11.06 4.97
N GLN A 82 0.65 -11.98 4.12
CA GLN A 82 1.15 -12.09 2.75
C GLN A 82 0.58 -11.05 1.80
N GLY A 83 1.50 -10.36 1.12
CA GLY A 83 1.23 -9.40 0.05
C GLY A 83 1.28 -7.94 0.47
N ASP A 84 0.39 -7.15 -0.13
CA ASP A 84 0.29 -5.71 0.08
C ASP A 84 -1.04 -5.21 0.63
N GLY A 85 -0.98 -4.17 1.45
CA GLY A 85 -2.15 -3.48 1.97
C GLY A 85 -1.85 -2.05 2.37
N CYS A 86 -2.45 -1.09 1.68
CA CYS A 86 -2.32 0.33 1.96
C CYS A 86 -3.69 0.97 2.17
N HIS A 87 -3.82 1.77 3.22
CA HIS A 87 -4.99 2.56 3.54
C HIS A 87 -4.64 4.04 3.61
N ILE A 88 -5.24 4.83 2.73
CA ILE A 88 -5.04 6.27 2.65
C ILE A 88 -6.33 6.99 3.04
N VAL A 89 -6.21 8.03 3.86
CA VAL A 89 -7.28 9.00 4.08
C VAL A 89 -6.82 10.36 3.61
N THR A 90 -7.56 10.94 2.67
CA THR A 90 -7.21 12.23 2.08
C THR A 90 -7.57 13.39 3.00
N PRO A 91 -7.02 14.61 2.75
CA PRO A 91 -7.47 15.83 3.43
C PRO A 91 -8.97 16.16 3.24
N LYS A 92 -9.63 15.54 2.24
CA LYS A 92 -11.07 15.66 2.01
C LYS A 92 -11.89 14.52 2.62
N ASP A 93 -11.28 13.72 3.50
CA ASP A 93 -11.92 12.59 4.18
C ASP A 93 -12.30 11.42 3.25
N GLU A 94 -11.73 11.38 2.04
CA GLU A 94 -11.93 10.27 1.11
C GLU A 94 -11.04 9.08 1.50
N ILE A 95 -11.56 7.87 1.37
CA ILE A 95 -10.87 6.63 1.76
C ILE A 95 -10.45 5.86 0.51
N ILE A 96 -9.15 5.63 0.39
CA ILE A 96 -8.53 4.84 -0.68
C ILE A 96 -7.88 3.61 -0.05
N LEU A 97 -8.23 2.43 -0.54
CA LEU A 97 -7.52 1.20 -0.27
C LEU A 97 -6.74 0.78 -1.50
N ILE A 98 -5.48 0.41 -1.35
CA ILE A 98 -4.66 -0.19 -2.40
C ILE A 98 -4.20 -1.53 -1.89
N ASP A 99 -4.67 -2.58 -2.56
CA ASP A 99 -4.47 -3.97 -2.19
C ASP A 99 -4.99 -4.30 -0.76
N ALA A 100 -5.08 -5.58 -0.43
CA ALA A 100 -5.76 -6.07 0.76
C ALA A 100 -5.22 -7.39 1.35
N GLY A 101 -4.10 -7.91 0.84
CA GLY A 101 -3.55 -9.19 1.28
C GLY A 101 -4.27 -10.41 0.70
N GLU A 102 -3.81 -11.60 1.12
CA GLU A 102 -4.30 -12.91 0.68
C GLU A 102 -5.72 -13.28 1.13
N GLY A 103 -6.32 -12.59 2.10
CA GLY A 103 -7.67 -12.93 2.59
C GLY A 103 -7.77 -14.32 3.24
N ILE A 104 -9.01 -14.81 3.41
CA ILE A 104 -9.27 -16.16 3.94
C ILE A 104 -9.63 -17.06 2.76
N GLY A 105 -8.76 -18.04 2.47
CA GLY A 105 -8.93 -19.10 1.47
C GLY A 105 -10.20 -19.93 1.67
N LEU A 106 -10.58 -20.72 0.67
CA LEU A 106 -11.76 -21.61 0.75
C LEU A 106 -11.62 -22.71 1.81
N ASP A 107 -10.39 -23.05 2.20
CA ASP A 107 -10.06 -23.98 3.27
C ASP A 107 -10.08 -23.32 4.66
N GLY A 108 -10.41 -22.03 4.74
CA GLY A 108 -10.45 -21.25 5.97
C GLY A 108 -9.08 -20.79 6.47
N LYS A 109 -8.00 -20.98 5.70
CA LYS A 109 -6.65 -20.53 6.03
C LYS A 109 -6.34 -19.15 5.42
N GLY A 110 -5.32 -18.46 5.91
CA GLY A 110 -4.94 -17.10 5.49
C GLY A 110 -5.42 -15.98 6.42
N GLY A 111 -5.08 -14.73 6.10
CA GLY A 111 -5.39 -13.54 6.88
C GLY A 111 -6.35 -12.54 6.21
N ASP A 112 -7.49 -12.22 6.85
CA ASP A 112 -8.37 -11.10 6.47
C ASP A 112 -7.92 -9.76 7.09
N ASN A 113 -6.61 -9.53 7.17
CA ASN A 113 -6.05 -8.45 7.97
C ASN A 113 -6.50 -7.05 7.51
N MET A 114 -6.66 -6.81 6.20
CA MET A 114 -7.25 -5.54 5.74
C MET A 114 -8.69 -5.35 6.26
N SER A 115 -9.54 -6.37 6.17
CA SER A 115 -10.91 -6.33 6.74
C SER A 115 -10.90 -6.07 8.24
N ARG A 116 -10.01 -6.75 8.99
CA ARG A 116 -9.79 -6.52 10.43
C ARG A 116 -9.35 -5.10 10.75
N PHE A 117 -8.42 -4.55 9.97
CA PHE A 117 -7.95 -3.19 10.11
C PHE A 117 -9.08 -2.18 9.88
N ILE A 118 -9.88 -2.33 8.82
CA ILE A 118 -11.03 -1.46 8.53
C ILE A 118 -12.11 -1.60 9.61
N ASN A 119 -12.37 -2.82 10.09
CA ASN A 119 -13.28 -3.06 11.21
C ASN A 119 -12.84 -2.29 12.47
N TRP A 120 -11.55 -2.32 12.80
CA TRP A 120 -10.97 -1.57 13.89
C TRP A 120 -11.03 -0.05 13.66
N ARG A 121 -10.53 0.42 12.50
CA ARG A 121 -10.34 1.84 12.17
C ARG A 121 -11.66 2.61 12.14
N TYR A 122 -12.73 1.97 11.69
CA TYR A 122 -14.05 2.58 11.50
C TYR A 122 -15.12 2.01 12.42
N ASN A 123 -14.72 1.21 13.41
CA ASN A 123 -15.60 0.64 14.42
C ASN A 123 -16.79 -0.14 13.84
N LEU A 124 -16.57 -0.88 12.75
CA LEU A 124 -17.65 -1.49 11.95
C LEU A 124 -18.46 -2.50 12.75
N ARG A 125 -17.84 -3.24 13.68
CA ARG A 125 -18.56 -4.23 14.51
C ARG A 125 -19.69 -3.62 15.31
N TRP A 126 -19.52 -2.37 15.76
CA TRP A 126 -20.50 -1.63 16.55
C TRP A 126 -21.26 -0.58 15.75
N ARG A 127 -20.95 -0.42 14.47
CA ARG A 127 -21.68 0.48 13.59
C ARG A 127 -23.05 -0.13 13.32
N LEU A 128 -24.09 0.56 13.77
CA LEU A 128 -25.48 0.23 13.48
C LEU A 128 -25.78 0.74 12.06
N VAL A 129 -26.16 -0.15 11.16
CA VAL A 129 -26.49 0.18 9.76
C VAL A 129 -27.87 -0.39 9.47
N LYS A 130 -28.80 0.44 8.99
CA LYS A 130 -30.19 0.05 8.76
C LYS A 130 -30.28 -1.21 7.87
N GLY A 131 -31.05 -2.20 8.31
CA GLY A 131 -31.22 -3.47 7.60
C GLY A 131 -30.04 -4.44 7.71
N VAL A 132 -29.03 -4.13 8.53
CA VAL A 132 -27.84 -4.97 8.75
C VAL A 132 -27.76 -5.37 10.22
N ASP A 133 -27.41 -6.64 10.48
CA ASP A 133 -27.26 -7.21 11.82
C ASP A 133 -28.47 -6.96 12.76
N GLY A 134 -29.69 -7.03 12.20
CA GLY A 134 -30.93 -6.79 12.95
C GLY A 134 -31.21 -5.32 13.30
N THR A 135 -30.41 -4.37 12.82
CA THR A 135 -30.66 -2.94 13.02
C THR A 135 -31.91 -2.52 12.23
N THR A 136 -32.96 -2.10 12.94
CA THR A 136 -34.23 -1.70 12.32
C THR A 136 -34.11 -0.40 11.50
N ALA A 137 -34.99 -0.21 10.54
CA ALA A 137 -35.00 0.98 9.67
C ALA A 137 -35.22 2.31 10.42
N ASN A 138 -35.88 2.24 11.59
CA ASN A 138 -36.23 3.39 12.42
C ASN A 138 -35.24 3.63 13.58
N ASN A 139 -34.15 2.86 13.66
CA ASN A 139 -33.17 3.05 14.73
C ASN A 139 -32.52 4.45 14.62
N PRO A 140 -32.64 5.32 15.64
CA PRO A 140 -32.14 6.70 15.60
C PRO A 140 -30.61 6.78 15.64
N ASP A 141 -29.94 5.75 16.15
CA ASP A 141 -28.48 5.66 16.24
C ASP A 141 -27.84 5.04 14.99
N ALA A 142 -28.67 4.61 14.02
CA ALA A 142 -28.18 4.01 12.79
C ALA A 142 -27.44 5.03 11.92
N LYS A 143 -26.26 4.62 11.45
CA LYS A 143 -25.39 5.38 10.55
C LYS A 143 -25.44 4.77 9.16
N PRO A 144 -25.17 5.55 8.09
CA PRO A 144 -24.96 4.98 6.77
C PRO A 144 -23.79 4.00 6.79
N PRO A 145 -23.65 3.07 5.83
CA PRO A 145 -22.38 2.34 5.63
C PRO A 145 -21.19 3.30 5.55
N VAL A 146 -19.98 2.82 5.87
CA VAL A 146 -18.74 3.57 5.63
C VAL A 146 -18.47 3.54 4.13
N ASP A 147 -18.35 4.71 3.53
CA ASP A 147 -17.95 4.83 2.14
C ASP A 147 -16.45 4.54 2.00
N ILE A 148 -16.10 3.68 1.05
CA ILE A 148 -14.74 3.53 0.53
C ILE A 148 -14.80 4.04 -0.89
N ASP A 149 -14.13 5.16 -1.13
CA ASP A 149 -14.22 5.88 -2.41
C ASP A 149 -13.52 5.08 -3.50
N TYR A 150 -12.33 4.53 -3.20
CA TYR A 150 -11.54 3.74 -4.13
C TYR A 150 -11.02 2.47 -3.47
N ALA A 151 -11.26 1.32 -4.08
CA ALA A 151 -10.55 0.08 -3.82
C ALA A 151 -9.72 -0.26 -5.07
N ILE A 152 -8.41 -0.12 -4.97
CA ILE A 152 -7.47 -0.28 -6.06
C ILE A 152 -6.86 -1.66 -5.94
N VAL A 153 -6.98 -2.47 -6.99
CA VAL A 153 -6.21 -3.70 -7.15
C VAL A 153 -5.06 -3.40 -8.09
N SER A 154 -3.83 -3.43 -7.57
CA SER A 154 -2.64 -3.14 -8.37
C SER A 154 -2.46 -4.18 -9.48
N HIS A 155 -2.63 -5.46 -9.18
CA HIS A 155 -2.60 -6.58 -10.12
C HIS A 155 -3.30 -7.83 -9.55
N PRO A 156 -3.63 -8.85 -10.37
CA PRO A 156 -4.49 -9.95 -9.94
C PRO A 156 -3.71 -11.13 -9.32
N ASP A 157 -2.76 -10.85 -8.43
CA ASP A 157 -2.19 -11.88 -7.56
C ASP A 157 -2.95 -11.94 -6.23
N LEU A 158 -3.10 -13.17 -5.72
CA LEU A 158 -4.06 -13.49 -4.66
C LEU A 158 -3.79 -12.69 -3.37
N ASP A 159 -2.53 -12.52 -3.04
CA ASP A 159 -1.98 -11.75 -1.93
C ASP A 159 -2.11 -10.22 -2.10
N HIS A 160 -2.59 -9.75 -3.24
CA HIS A 160 -2.93 -8.33 -3.43
C HIS A 160 -4.42 -8.05 -3.29
N TYR A 161 -5.30 -8.90 -3.81
CA TYR A 161 -6.72 -8.55 -3.90
C TYR A 161 -7.63 -9.37 -2.98
N PHE A 162 -7.28 -10.58 -2.58
CA PHE A 162 -8.30 -11.51 -2.09
C PHE A 162 -8.84 -11.14 -0.71
N GLY A 163 -8.07 -10.40 0.09
CA GLY A 163 -8.55 -9.76 1.32
C GLY A 163 -9.73 -8.79 1.10
N PHE A 164 -9.89 -8.23 -0.11
CA PHE A 164 -11.06 -7.46 -0.45
C PHE A 164 -12.34 -8.29 -0.48
N PHE A 165 -12.30 -9.61 -0.71
CA PHE A 165 -13.50 -10.43 -0.79
C PHE A 165 -14.36 -10.33 0.49
N THR A 166 -13.72 -10.47 1.66
CA THR A 166 -14.40 -10.33 2.95
C THR A 166 -14.92 -8.91 3.15
N LEU A 167 -14.12 -7.90 2.79
CA LEU A 167 -14.51 -6.50 2.95
C LEU A 167 -15.68 -6.12 2.03
N PHE A 168 -15.65 -6.56 0.78
CA PHE A 168 -16.67 -6.28 -0.23
C PHE A 168 -18.00 -6.94 0.10
N LYS A 169 -18.01 -8.07 0.82
CA LYS A 169 -19.24 -8.68 1.35
C LYS A 169 -19.83 -7.93 2.55
N ASN A 170 -19.06 -7.08 3.21
CA ASN A 170 -19.50 -6.41 4.44
C ASN A 170 -20.52 -5.32 4.12
N LYS A 171 -21.77 -5.52 4.55
CA LYS A 171 -22.90 -4.59 4.33
C LYS A 171 -22.76 -3.25 5.05
N LYS A 172 -21.82 -3.15 6.00
CA LYS A 172 -21.50 -1.88 6.69
C LYS A 172 -20.47 -1.04 5.95
N VAL A 173 -19.99 -1.52 4.81
CA VAL A 173 -19.04 -0.86 3.93
C VAL A 173 -19.68 -0.72 2.55
N LYS A 174 -19.51 0.44 1.93
CA LYS A 174 -19.98 0.73 0.59
C LYS A 174 -18.79 1.13 -0.28
N ILE A 175 -18.40 0.23 -1.18
CA ILE A 175 -17.37 0.51 -2.18
C ILE A 175 -17.99 1.31 -3.32
N LYS A 176 -17.47 2.51 -3.60
CA LYS A 176 -17.94 3.35 -4.71
C LYS A 176 -17.30 2.95 -6.03
N LYS A 177 -15.98 2.79 -6.03
CA LYS A 177 -15.20 2.47 -7.23
C LYS A 177 -14.15 1.40 -6.95
N VAL A 178 -14.05 0.43 -7.86
CA VAL A 178 -12.94 -0.53 -7.90
C VAL A 178 -12.05 -0.19 -9.09
N CYS A 179 -10.78 0.09 -8.85
CA CYS A 179 -9.79 0.34 -9.90
C CYS A 179 -8.97 -0.93 -10.15
N HIS A 180 -8.66 -1.21 -11.41
CA HIS A 180 -7.94 -2.43 -11.81
C HIS A 180 -7.02 -2.19 -13.01
N ASN A 181 -5.99 -3.03 -13.15
CA ASN A 181 -5.03 -2.98 -14.26
C ASN A 181 -5.51 -3.66 -15.54
N GLY A 182 -6.80 -3.97 -15.66
CA GLY A 182 -7.38 -4.57 -16.88
C GLY A 182 -7.15 -6.08 -17.06
N ILE A 183 -6.24 -6.71 -16.31
CA ILE A 183 -6.08 -8.17 -16.32
C ILE A 183 -7.16 -8.78 -15.42
N VAL A 184 -7.88 -9.80 -15.91
CA VAL A 184 -8.92 -10.48 -15.14
C VAL A 184 -8.79 -11.98 -15.34
N GLU A 185 -8.40 -12.69 -14.28
CA GLU A 185 -8.25 -14.15 -14.30
C GLU A 185 -9.59 -14.84 -14.63
N ARG A 186 -9.57 -15.77 -15.59
CA ARG A 186 -10.76 -16.49 -16.09
C ARG A 186 -10.57 -17.99 -16.09
N SER A 187 -11.66 -18.74 -16.12
CA SER A 187 -11.58 -20.20 -16.25
C SER A 187 -10.92 -20.58 -17.57
N THR A 188 -9.95 -21.51 -17.52
CA THR A 188 -9.26 -22.06 -18.69
C THR A 188 -9.92 -23.34 -19.22
N LYS A 189 -11.02 -23.78 -18.58
CA LYS A 189 -11.73 -25.00 -18.98
C LYS A 189 -12.27 -24.86 -20.40
N GLY A 190 -11.77 -25.71 -21.30
CA GLY A 190 -12.19 -25.74 -22.71
C GLY A 190 -11.54 -24.69 -23.60
N ILE A 191 -10.50 -23.99 -23.15
CA ILE A 191 -9.78 -22.98 -23.92
C ILE A 191 -8.51 -23.57 -24.57
N ASP A 192 -8.20 -23.14 -25.80
CA ASP A 192 -6.93 -23.46 -26.48
C ASP A 192 -5.77 -22.62 -25.92
N THR A 193 -4.79 -23.29 -25.30
CA THR A 193 -3.61 -22.66 -24.69
C THR A 193 -2.65 -22.02 -25.69
N LYS A 194 -2.76 -22.32 -26.99
CA LYS A 194 -1.98 -21.63 -28.03
C LYS A 194 -2.44 -20.19 -28.22
N THR A 195 -3.73 -19.95 -28.09
CA THR A 195 -4.36 -18.63 -28.28
C THR A 195 -4.62 -17.91 -26.97
N TRP A 196 -4.53 -18.61 -25.84
CA TRP A 196 -4.65 -18.01 -24.52
C TRP A 196 -3.31 -17.81 -23.83
N MET A 197 -3.26 -16.83 -22.94
CA MET A 197 -2.16 -16.62 -22.00
C MET A 197 -2.61 -17.08 -20.62
N TYR A 198 -2.22 -18.29 -20.24
CA TYR A 198 -2.50 -18.89 -18.93
C TYR A 198 -3.98 -18.80 -18.56
N ASP A 199 -4.33 -18.06 -17.51
CA ASP A 199 -5.71 -17.68 -17.19
C ASP A 199 -5.96 -16.17 -17.32
N LEU A 200 -4.99 -15.41 -17.82
CA LEU A 200 -5.04 -13.94 -17.95
C LEU A 200 -5.98 -13.46 -19.06
N GLY A 201 -6.06 -14.20 -20.17
CA GLY A 201 -6.80 -13.73 -21.33
C GLY A 201 -6.32 -14.26 -22.69
N PHE A 202 -7.08 -13.95 -23.72
CA PHE A 202 -6.73 -14.17 -25.12
C PHE A 202 -5.49 -13.34 -25.49
N LYS A 203 -4.49 -13.99 -26.11
CA LYS A 203 -3.27 -13.32 -26.56
C LYS A 203 -3.19 -13.25 -28.08
N VAL A 204 -2.67 -12.14 -28.58
CA VAL A 204 -2.45 -11.93 -30.01
C VAL A 204 -1.03 -11.43 -30.27
N PRO A 205 -0.38 -11.82 -31.38
CA PRO A 205 0.83 -11.16 -31.82
C PRO A 205 0.48 -9.81 -32.48
N PRO A 206 1.28 -8.74 -32.30
CA PRO A 206 1.11 -7.51 -33.05
C PRO A 206 1.48 -7.75 -34.52
N VAL A 207 0.66 -7.26 -35.46
CA VAL A 207 0.98 -7.28 -36.89
C VAL A 207 1.94 -6.12 -37.20
N PRO A 208 3.08 -6.30 -37.91
CA PRO A 208 3.64 -7.53 -38.48
C PRO A 208 4.66 -8.28 -37.58
N LYS A 209 4.87 -7.84 -36.33
CA LYS A 209 5.92 -8.36 -35.42
C LYS A 209 5.54 -9.70 -34.75
N LYS A 210 5.98 -10.81 -35.33
CA LYS A 210 5.65 -12.21 -34.95
C LYS A 210 6.19 -12.75 -33.60
N LYS A 211 6.84 -11.95 -32.73
CA LYS A 211 7.53 -12.44 -31.51
C LYS A 211 7.19 -11.73 -30.20
N ILE A 212 6.32 -10.71 -30.24
CA ILE A 212 5.77 -10.07 -29.04
C ILE A 212 4.31 -10.50 -28.96
N TYR A 213 3.73 -10.58 -27.76
CA TYR A 213 2.32 -10.90 -27.60
C TYR A 213 1.68 -9.86 -26.69
N HIS A 214 0.38 -9.66 -26.86
CA HIS A 214 -0.41 -8.76 -26.04
C HIS A 214 -1.71 -9.43 -25.62
N LEU A 215 -2.21 -9.08 -24.43
CA LEU A 215 -3.51 -9.48 -23.92
C LEU A 215 -4.59 -8.67 -24.66
N TRP A 216 -5.26 -9.31 -25.61
CA TRP A 216 -6.25 -8.65 -26.46
C TRP A 216 -7.51 -8.28 -25.69
N ASP A 217 -7.89 -9.10 -24.73
CA ASP A 217 -9.10 -8.99 -23.92
C ASP A 217 -8.86 -8.33 -22.55
N THR A 218 -7.81 -7.50 -22.45
CA THR A 218 -7.66 -6.51 -21.38
C THR A 218 -8.96 -5.75 -21.22
N VAL A 219 -9.51 -5.73 -20.00
CA VAL A 219 -10.80 -5.09 -19.71
C VAL A 219 -10.59 -3.58 -19.54
N LEU A 220 -11.17 -2.77 -20.42
CA LEU A 220 -10.87 -1.34 -20.52
C LEU A 220 -11.98 -0.45 -19.95
N THR A 221 -13.20 -0.97 -19.82
CA THR A 221 -14.35 -0.15 -19.43
C THR A 221 -15.18 -0.78 -18.32
N ASN A 222 -15.86 0.09 -17.55
CA ASN A 222 -16.85 -0.32 -16.55
C ASN A 222 -17.93 -1.25 -17.13
N LYS A 223 -18.35 -1.01 -18.39
CA LYS A 223 -19.34 -1.85 -19.06
C LYS A 223 -18.78 -3.26 -19.30
N GLU A 224 -17.58 -3.36 -19.89
CA GLU A 224 -16.92 -4.65 -20.13
C GLU A 224 -16.75 -5.44 -18.84
N MET A 225 -16.30 -4.79 -17.75
CA MET A 225 -16.16 -5.45 -16.45
C MET A 225 -17.51 -5.93 -15.89
N LYS A 226 -18.56 -5.08 -15.93
CA LYS A 226 -19.90 -5.47 -15.44
C LYS A 226 -20.50 -6.61 -16.26
N ASP A 227 -20.30 -6.61 -17.58
CA ASP A 227 -20.78 -7.69 -18.45
C ASP A 227 -20.04 -9.00 -18.13
N LEU A 228 -18.72 -8.94 -17.92
CA LEU A 228 -17.91 -10.09 -17.50
C LEU A 228 -18.36 -10.63 -16.13
N ILE A 229 -18.61 -9.77 -15.15
CA ILE A 229 -19.12 -10.16 -13.82
C ILE A 229 -20.49 -10.85 -13.93
N LYS A 230 -21.43 -10.26 -14.69
CA LYS A 230 -22.79 -10.81 -14.87
C LYS A 230 -22.78 -12.17 -15.56
N ALA A 231 -21.86 -12.38 -16.51
CA ALA A 231 -21.68 -13.66 -17.18
C ALA A 231 -21.05 -14.74 -16.27
N ASN A 232 -20.50 -14.36 -15.11
CA ASN A 232 -19.68 -15.22 -14.27
C ASN A 232 -20.08 -15.14 -12.78
N LEU A 233 -21.38 -14.99 -12.46
CA LEU A 233 -21.85 -14.85 -11.07
C LEU A 233 -21.49 -16.06 -10.18
N ASP A 234 -21.43 -17.26 -10.76
CA ASP A 234 -21.13 -18.52 -10.06
C ASP A 234 -19.66 -18.98 -10.20
N THR A 235 -18.79 -18.07 -10.62
CA THR A 235 -17.36 -18.35 -10.86
C THR A 235 -16.63 -18.88 -9.62
N GLN A 236 -15.70 -19.79 -9.84
CA GLN A 236 -14.78 -20.29 -8.82
C GLN A 236 -13.41 -19.58 -8.86
N LYS A 237 -13.17 -18.69 -9.84
CA LYS A 237 -11.96 -17.86 -9.88
C LYS A 237 -12.03 -16.77 -8.83
N TYR A 238 -11.06 -16.74 -7.92
CA TYR A 238 -11.06 -15.83 -6.77
C TYR A 238 -11.15 -14.37 -7.16
N TYR A 239 -10.46 -13.96 -8.22
CA TYR A 239 -10.49 -12.57 -8.66
C TYR A 239 -11.88 -12.12 -9.08
N LEU A 240 -12.50 -12.83 -10.03
CA LEU A 240 -13.88 -12.54 -10.43
C LEU A 240 -14.86 -12.69 -9.26
N LYS A 241 -14.70 -13.68 -8.39
CA LYS A 241 -15.55 -13.87 -7.19
C LYS A 241 -15.47 -12.67 -6.25
N THR A 242 -14.29 -12.04 -6.14
CA THR A 242 -14.08 -10.80 -5.39
C THR A 242 -14.85 -9.64 -6.02
N LEU A 243 -14.75 -9.46 -7.33
CA LEU A 243 -15.48 -8.39 -8.03
C LEU A 243 -17.01 -8.59 -8.01
N VAL A 244 -17.48 -9.85 -8.07
CA VAL A 244 -18.89 -10.22 -7.86
C VAL A 244 -19.37 -9.78 -6.48
N ALA A 245 -18.55 -9.95 -5.43
CA ALA A 245 -18.89 -9.50 -4.08
C ALA A 245 -19.09 -7.97 -4.02
N ALA A 246 -18.21 -7.19 -4.66
CA ALA A 246 -18.36 -5.73 -4.73
C ALA A 246 -19.68 -5.34 -5.44
N TYR A 247 -19.93 -5.93 -6.60
CA TYR A 247 -21.13 -5.67 -7.40
C TYR A 247 -22.43 -6.07 -6.67
N ASN A 248 -22.43 -7.20 -5.96
CA ASN A 248 -23.57 -7.65 -5.18
C ASN A 248 -23.80 -6.81 -3.92
N ASN A 249 -22.73 -6.23 -3.36
CA ASN A 249 -22.88 -5.35 -2.22
C ASN A 249 -23.38 -3.96 -2.58
N ASN A 250 -22.89 -3.39 -3.69
CA ASN A 250 -23.33 -2.11 -4.22
C ASN A 250 -23.47 -2.18 -5.75
N LYS A 251 -24.71 -2.23 -6.26
CA LYS A 251 -24.98 -2.30 -7.71
C LYS A 251 -24.52 -1.05 -8.47
N SER A 252 -24.42 0.08 -7.76
CA SER A 252 -23.90 1.35 -8.29
C SER A 252 -22.37 1.41 -8.32
N CYS A 253 -21.66 0.42 -7.75
CA CYS A 253 -20.20 0.35 -7.82
C CYS A 253 -19.74 0.41 -9.29
N THR A 254 -18.71 1.20 -9.56
CA THR A 254 -18.08 1.31 -10.87
C THR A 254 -16.72 0.62 -10.89
N PHE A 255 -16.34 0.07 -12.03
CA PHE A 255 -15.04 -0.53 -12.26
C PHE A 255 -14.26 0.33 -13.26
N GLU A 256 -13.08 0.78 -12.87
CA GLU A 256 -12.26 1.67 -13.68
C GLU A 256 -10.93 1.02 -14.01
N PHE A 257 -10.66 0.88 -15.31
CA PHE A 257 -9.35 0.51 -15.81
C PHE A 257 -8.39 1.69 -15.65
N ILE A 258 -7.21 1.43 -15.08
CA ILE A 258 -6.16 2.42 -14.87
C ILE A 258 -4.93 2.02 -15.69
N ASP A 259 -4.47 2.97 -16.51
CA ASP A 259 -3.25 2.90 -17.30
C ASP A 259 -2.61 4.28 -17.43
N LEU A 260 -1.39 4.34 -17.95
CA LEU A 260 -0.62 5.57 -18.12
C LEU A 260 -1.40 6.66 -18.87
N SER A 261 -2.25 6.31 -19.84
CA SER A 261 -3.01 7.31 -20.63
C SER A 261 -4.00 8.13 -19.79
N LYS A 262 -4.38 7.64 -18.60
CA LYS A 262 -5.22 8.40 -17.65
C LYS A 262 -4.51 9.65 -17.12
N GLY A 263 -3.18 9.62 -17.03
CA GLY A 263 -2.36 10.64 -16.37
C GLY A 263 -2.55 10.69 -14.85
N PHE A 264 -3.78 10.78 -14.36
CA PHE A 264 -4.10 10.86 -12.94
C PHE A 264 -5.36 10.07 -12.58
N LEU A 265 -5.48 9.65 -11.32
CA LEU A 265 -6.72 9.08 -10.79
C LEU A 265 -7.76 10.19 -10.58
N ASP A 266 -8.81 10.19 -11.40
CA ASP A 266 -10.04 10.97 -11.20
C ASP A 266 -9.81 12.49 -10.96
N HIS A 267 -10.22 13.02 -9.81
CA HIS A 267 -10.03 14.43 -9.42
C HIS A 267 -8.69 14.71 -8.75
N PHE A 268 -7.81 13.71 -8.53
CA PHE A 268 -6.48 13.90 -7.93
C PHE A 268 -5.47 14.43 -8.96
N LYS A 269 -5.78 15.58 -9.57
CA LYS A 269 -5.01 16.21 -10.66
C LYS A 269 -5.05 17.74 -10.62
N GLY A 270 -4.22 18.37 -11.47
CA GLY A 270 -4.23 19.81 -11.69
C GLY A 270 -3.96 20.60 -10.41
N ASN A 271 -4.92 21.42 -9.98
CA ASN A 271 -4.81 22.25 -8.77
C ASN A 271 -5.28 21.53 -7.49
N ASN A 272 -5.64 20.24 -7.55
CA ASN A 272 -5.92 19.48 -6.33
C ASN A 272 -4.64 19.40 -5.48
N PRO A 273 -4.68 19.77 -4.18
CA PRO A 273 -3.52 19.65 -3.30
C PRO A 273 -2.93 18.25 -3.24
N LEU A 274 -3.79 17.22 -3.35
CA LEU A 274 -3.39 15.82 -3.45
C LEU A 274 -3.52 15.36 -4.91
N LYS A 275 -2.41 14.88 -5.47
CA LYS A 275 -2.34 14.28 -6.80
C LYS A 275 -1.99 12.81 -6.71
N LEU A 276 -2.56 12.02 -7.61
CA LEU A 276 -2.26 10.60 -7.80
C LEU A 276 -1.97 10.38 -9.29
N GLU A 277 -0.72 10.63 -9.69
CA GLU A 277 -0.26 10.46 -11.05
C GLU A 277 -0.08 8.97 -11.36
N VAL A 278 -0.60 8.51 -12.50
CA VAL A 278 -0.47 7.13 -12.96
C VAL A 278 0.82 7.01 -13.76
N LEU A 279 1.74 6.15 -13.32
CA LEU A 279 3.02 5.91 -14.00
C LEU A 279 3.05 4.60 -14.81
N ALA A 280 2.20 3.64 -14.45
CA ALA A 280 2.04 2.33 -15.09
C ALA A 280 0.67 1.73 -14.68
N PRO A 281 0.12 0.73 -15.40
CA PRO A 281 0.70 0.03 -16.56
C PRO A 281 0.70 0.86 -17.85
N ILE A 282 1.53 0.43 -18.82
CA ILE A 282 1.59 1.02 -20.18
C ILE A 282 0.84 0.10 -21.14
N THR A 283 -0.15 0.63 -21.85
CA THR A 283 -0.82 -0.06 -22.95
C THR A 283 -0.19 0.28 -24.30
N GLU A 284 -0.27 -0.66 -25.24
CA GLU A 284 0.10 -0.45 -26.63
C GLU A 284 -1.14 -0.64 -27.51
N GLU A 285 -1.30 0.18 -28.57
CA GLU A 285 -2.32 -0.06 -29.59
C GLU A 285 -1.92 -1.27 -30.43
N VAL A 286 -2.77 -2.29 -30.45
CA VAL A 286 -2.58 -3.52 -31.23
C VAL A 286 -3.68 -3.63 -32.27
N GLU A 287 -3.30 -3.95 -33.50
CA GLU A 287 -4.23 -4.32 -34.57
C GLU A 287 -4.27 -5.84 -34.74
N PHE A 288 -5.47 -6.42 -34.64
CA PHE A 288 -5.72 -7.84 -34.84
C PHE A 288 -7.08 -8.06 -35.51
N ASN A 289 -7.10 -8.84 -36.61
CA ASN A 289 -8.29 -9.10 -37.42
C ASN A 289 -9.05 -7.82 -37.83
N GLY A 290 -8.33 -6.77 -38.25
CA GLY A 290 -8.89 -5.49 -38.70
C GLY A 290 -9.51 -4.62 -37.60
N LYS A 291 -9.29 -4.96 -36.32
CA LYS A 291 -9.70 -4.14 -35.17
C LYS A 291 -8.45 -3.63 -34.46
N LYS A 292 -8.54 -2.41 -33.92
CA LYS A 292 -7.52 -1.81 -33.06
C LYS A 292 -7.99 -1.77 -31.62
N ARG A 293 -7.11 -2.10 -30.68
CA ARG A 293 -7.42 -2.09 -29.24
C ARG A 293 -6.18 -1.77 -28.42
N GLN A 294 -6.36 -1.10 -27.28
CA GLN A 294 -5.32 -0.93 -26.27
C GLN A 294 -5.13 -2.24 -25.52
N CYS A 295 -3.90 -2.73 -25.48
CA CYS A 295 -3.59 -4.04 -24.92
C CYS A 295 -2.33 -3.98 -24.03
N LEU A 296 -2.29 -4.86 -23.03
CA LEU A 296 -1.10 -5.04 -22.20
C LEU A 296 -0.15 -6.05 -22.86
N LYS A 297 1.14 -5.71 -22.89
CA LYS A 297 2.19 -6.56 -23.45
C LYS A 297 2.46 -7.77 -22.55
N LYS A 298 2.74 -8.94 -23.13
CA LYS A 298 3.26 -10.11 -22.41
C LYS A 298 4.69 -9.81 -21.94
N ILE A 299 4.90 -9.77 -20.64
CA ILE A 299 6.20 -9.56 -19.99
C ILE A 299 6.63 -10.90 -19.38
N GLY A 300 7.48 -11.64 -20.08
CA GLY A 300 8.02 -12.89 -19.55
C GLY A 300 6.97 -13.99 -19.36
N ASN A 301 6.93 -14.62 -18.18
CA ASN A 301 5.97 -15.66 -17.77
C ASN A 301 4.66 -15.06 -17.19
N GLU A 302 3.80 -15.91 -16.62
CA GLU A 302 2.51 -15.48 -16.05
C GLU A 302 2.66 -14.46 -14.93
N GLY A 303 3.38 -14.80 -13.84
CA GLY A 303 3.59 -13.92 -12.70
C GLY A 303 4.36 -12.66 -13.09
N GLU A 304 5.39 -12.79 -13.95
CA GLU A 304 6.12 -11.64 -14.47
C GLU A 304 5.21 -10.66 -15.23
N THR A 305 4.17 -11.15 -15.90
CA THR A 305 3.18 -10.31 -16.60
C THR A 305 2.14 -9.74 -15.64
N LYS A 306 1.62 -10.52 -14.67
CA LYS A 306 0.68 -10.01 -13.67
C LYS A 306 1.31 -8.85 -12.90
N ASN A 307 2.47 -9.12 -12.30
CA ASN A 307 3.18 -8.21 -11.41
C ASN A 307 3.75 -7.02 -12.19
N GLY A 308 4.24 -7.28 -13.41
CA GLY A 308 4.82 -6.28 -14.29
C GLY A 308 3.83 -5.25 -14.84
N HIS A 309 2.52 -5.51 -14.72
CA HIS A 309 1.45 -4.55 -15.05
C HIS A 309 0.73 -4.05 -13.79
N SER A 310 1.42 -4.02 -12.66
CA SER A 310 0.92 -3.34 -11.46
C SER A 310 0.52 -1.90 -11.79
N ILE A 311 -0.60 -1.44 -11.23
CA ILE A 311 -0.91 0.00 -11.20
C ILE A 311 0.15 0.67 -10.32
N VAL A 312 0.82 1.66 -10.88
CA VAL A 312 1.84 2.45 -10.18
C VAL A 312 1.38 3.88 -10.06
N PHE A 313 1.37 4.38 -8.83
CA PHE A 313 1.08 5.78 -8.56
C PHE A 313 2.29 6.52 -8.02
N LYS A 314 2.47 7.76 -8.48
CA LYS A 314 3.19 8.79 -7.73
C LYS A 314 2.17 9.70 -7.07
N LEU A 315 2.10 9.60 -5.75
CA LEU A 315 1.30 10.48 -4.91
C LEU A 315 2.09 11.75 -4.64
N GLU A 316 1.49 12.91 -4.85
CA GLU A 316 2.06 14.21 -4.47
C GLU A 316 1.10 14.97 -3.56
N TYR A 317 1.57 15.43 -2.41
CA TYR A 317 0.80 16.28 -1.50
C TYR A 317 1.69 17.33 -0.86
N GLY A 318 1.44 18.60 -1.19
CA GLY A 318 2.39 19.68 -0.90
C GLY A 318 3.74 19.37 -1.55
N LYS A 319 4.79 19.30 -0.72
CA LYS A 319 6.15 18.97 -1.15
C LYS A 319 6.44 17.46 -1.20
N LEU A 320 5.63 16.64 -0.52
CA LEU A 320 5.89 15.21 -0.36
C LEU A 320 5.54 14.45 -1.63
N LYS A 321 6.46 13.58 -2.08
CA LYS A 321 6.25 12.61 -3.16
C LYS A 321 6.37 11.18 -2.63
N VAL A 322 5.38 10.34 -2.91
CA VAL A 322 5.35 8.93 -2.49
C VAL A 322 5.11 8.01 -3.68
N LEU A 323 5.92 6.97 -3.85
CA LEU A 323 5.72 5.93 -4.87
C LEU A 323 4.94 4.75 -4.29
N LEU A 324 3.87 4.34 -4.96
CA LEU A 324 3.07 3.16 -4.67
C LEU A 324 3.22 2.21 -5.87
N GLY A 325 4.22 1.32 -5.79
CA GLY A 325 4.76 0.61 -6.95
C GLY A 325 4.17 -0.77 -7.27
N GLY A 326 3.33 -1.35 -6.41
CA GLY A 326 2.95 -2.77 -6.53
C GLY A 326 4.17 -3.67 -6.68
N ASP A 327 4.11 -4.62 -7.61
CA ASP A 327 5.09 -5.72 -7.72
C ASP A 327 5.96 -5.66 -8.97
N LEU A 328 6.36 -4.46 -9.38
CA LEU A 328 7.26 -4.30 -10.53
C LEU A 328 8.52 -5.17 -10.39
N ASN A 329 8.63 -6.18 -11.25
CA ASN A 329 9.80 -7.04 -11.41
C ASN A 329 10.83 -6.44 -12.40
N SER A 330 12.04 -6.99 -12.43
CA SER A 330 13.14 -6.50 -13.29
C SER A 330 12.76 -6.37 -14.78
N LYS A 331 11.96 -7.29 -15.33
CA LYS A 331 11.52 -7.24 -16.74
C LYS A 331 10.54 -6.11 -17.00
N SER A 332 9.66 -5.82 -16.05
CA SER A 332 8.76 -4.67 -16.13
C SER A 332 9.49 -3.35 -15.94
N GLN A 333 10.51 -3.31 -15.07
CA GLN A 333 11.35 -2.15 -14.85
C GLN A 333 12.17 -1.81 -16.11
N ASP A 334 12.70 -2.82 -16.82
CA ASP A 334 13.26 -2.63 -18.16
C ASP A 334 12.25 -1.99 -19.11
N TYR A 335 11.05 -2.56 -19.22
CA TYR A 335 10.02 -2.09 -20.14
C TYR A 335 9.58 -0.64 -19.83
N ILE A 336 9.41 -0.32 -18.55
CA ILE A 336 9.10 1.04 -18.09
C ILE A 336 10.27 1.98 -18.38
N ALA A 337 11.50 1.62 -18.04
CA ALA A 337 12.66 2.45 -18.30
C ALA A 337 12.83 2.74 -19.80
N GLN A 338 12.65 1.73 -20.66
CA GLN A 338 12.65 1.89 -22.11
C GLN A 338 11.59 2.88 -22.59
N HIS A 339 10.38 2.82 -22.01
CA HIS A 339 9.30 3.75 -22.35
C HIS A 339 9.65 5.20 -21.97
N TYR A 340 10.08 5.44 -20.73
CA TYR A 340 10.37 6.80 -20.23
C TYR A 340 11.68 7.40 -20.75
N SER A 341 12.63 6.57 -21.15
CA SER A 341 13.88 7.02 -21.75
C SER A 341 13.83 7.13 -23.27
N GLU A 342 12.83 6.51 -23.91
CA GLU A 342 12.74 6.29 -25.35
C GLU A 342 13.92 5.46 -25.91
N GLU A 343 14.68 4.78 -25.04
CA GLU A 343 15.80 3.91 -25.40
C GLU A 343 15.37 2.46 -25.50
N GLN A 344 15.83 1.75 -26.53
CA GLN A 344 15.54 0.32 -26.68
C GLN A 344 16.47 -0.57 -25.85
N THR A 345 17.58 -0.03 -25.36
CA THR A 345 18.53 -0.78 -24.54
C THR A 345 17.93 -1.07 -23.16
N LYS A 346 18.04 -2.32 -22.70
CA LYS A 346 17.57 -2.72 -21.37
C LYS A 346 18.58 -2.34 -20.30
N LEU A 347 18.08 -1.85 -19.17
CA LEU A 347 18.88 -1.61 -17.99
C LEU A 347 19.50 -2.91 -17.46
N SER A 348 18.73 -4.01 -17.48
CA SER A 348 19.24 -5.32 -17.03
C SER A 348 20.39 -5.85 -17.88
N ASP A 349 20.40 -5.56 -19.19
CA ASP A 349 21.50 -5.93 -20.08
C ASP A 349 22.74 -5.07 -19.78
N LEU A 350 22.56 -3.76 -19.55
CA LEU A 350 23.64 -2.86 -19.16
C LEU A 350 24.27 -3.24 -17.82
N GLU A 351 23.46 -3.53 -16.79
CA GLU A 351 23.95 -3.97 -15.48
C GLU A 351 24.82 -5.23 -15.60
N LYS A 352 24.37 -6.22 -16.37
CA LYS A 352 25.12 -7.46 -16.60
C LYS A 352 26.41 -7.22 -17.38
N GLN A 353 26.39 -6.36 -18.39
CA GLN A 353 27.55 -6.05 -19.21
C GLN A 353 28.61 -5.28 -18.40
N ILE A 354 28.18 -4.24 -17.69
CA ILE A 354 29.03 -3.45 -16.78
C ILE A 354 29.67 -4.35 -15.73
N GLY A 355 28.88 -5.17 -15.03
CA GLY A 355 29.41 -6.06 -13.99
C GLY A 355 30.47 -7.05 -14.53
N LYS A 356 30.27 -7.60 -15.74
CA LYS A 356 31.28 -8.46 -16.39
C LYS A 356 32.56 -7.72 -16.76
N ILE A 357 32.47 -6.44 -17.13
CA ILE A 357 33.64 -5.63 -17.46
C ILE A 357 34.40 -5.26 -16.18
N GLU A 358 33.68 -4.83 -15.14
CA GLU A 358 34.25 -4.53 -13.82
C GLU A 358 34.98 -5.74 -13.23
N GLU A 359 34.39 -6.94 -13.31
CA GLU A 359 35.02 -8.19 -12.85
C GLU A 359 36.34 -8.48 -13.57
N LYS A 360 36.37 -8.33 -14.90
CA LYS A 360 37.59 -8.50 -15.71
C LYS A 360 38.67 -7.47 -15.37
N LEU A 361 38.27 -6.22 -15.11
CA LEU A 361 39.21 -5.16 -14.74
C LEU A 361 39.75 -5.35 -13.32
N ALA A 362 38.94 -5.88 -12.39
CA ALA A 362 39.35 -6.21 -11.03
C ALA A 362 40.31 -7.43 -10.98
N HIS A 363 40.18 -8.36 -11.93
CA HIS A 363 41.03 -9.54 -12.06
C HIS A 363 41.79 -9.59 -13.40
N PRO A 364 42.77 -8.70 -13.63
CA PRO A 364 43.32 -8.43 -14.96
C PRO A 364 44.35 -9.46 -15.47
N VAL A 365 44.33 -10.69 -14.95
CA VAL A 365 45.31 -11.72 -15.28
C VAL A 365 45.18 -12.09 -16.76
N GLY A 366 46.28 -11.97 -17.51
CA GLY A 366 46.30 -12.27 -18.96
C GLY A 366 45.78 -11.15 -19.87
N LEU A 367 45.40 -9.98 -19.34
CA LEU A 367 44.97 -8.84 -20.16
C LEU A 367 46.15 -7.93 -20.57
N SER A 368 46.29 -7.68 -21.87
CA SER A 368 47.21 -6.67 -22.39
C SER A 368 46.79 -5.24 -22.01
N ILE A 369 47.72 -4.29 -22.05
CA ILE A 369 47.44 -2.87 -21.78
C ILE A 369 46.35 -2.35 -22.73
N ALA A 370 46.47 -2.63 -24.04
CA ALA A 370 45.49 -2.23 -25.03
C ALA A 370 44.09 -2.79 -24.72
N LYS A 371 44.00 -4.05 -24.29
CA LYS A 371 42.72 -4.65 -23.93
C LYS A 371 42.10 -4.04 -22.67
N LYS A 372 42.92 -3.63 -21.70
CA LYS A 372 42.44 -2.92 -20.50
C LYS A 372 41.86 -1.55 -20.86
N GLU A 373 42.51 -0.80 -21.75
CA GLU A 373 41.98 0.50 -22.19
C GLU A 373 40.70 0.35 -23.01
N GLU A 374 40.60 -0.65 -23.89
CA GLU A 374 39.35 -0.97 -24.60
C GLU A 374 38.21 -1.29 -23.62
N LEU A 375 38.47 -2.11 -22.58
CA LEU A 375 37.47 -2.44 -21.57
C LEU A 375 37.06 -1.21 -20.73
N LYS A 376 37.98 -0.32 -20.39
CA LYS A 376 37.66 0.92 -19.68
C LYS A 376 36.80 1.85 -20.54
N GLN A 377 37.10 1.95 -21.83
CA GLN A 377 36.29 2.75 -22.75
C GLN A 377 34.87 2.17 -22.89
N ASP A 378 34.74 0.85 -23.07
CA ASP A 378 33.44 0.18 -23.15
C ASP A 378 32.65 0.32 -21.83
N LEU A 379 33.32 0.25 -20.68
CA LEU A 379 32.72 0.52 -19.38
C LEU A 379 32.14 1.94 -19.30
N ASP A 380 32.93 2.94 -19.69
CA ASP A 380 32.52 4.36 -19.66
C ASP A 380 31.33 4.62 -20.60
N GLU A 381 31.36 4.09 -21.83
CA GLU A 381 30.25 4.21 -22.79
C GLU A 381 28.95 3.59 -22.26
N LYS A 382 29.02 2.37 -21.69
CA LYS A 382 27.86 1.69 -21.11
C LYS A 382 27.35 2.38 -19.84
N ALA A 383 28.25 2.85 -18.98
CA ALA A 383 27.88 3.58 -17.78
C ALA A 383 27.16 4.90 -18.12
N LYS A 384 27.66 5.65 -19.12
CA LYS A 384 27.01 6.87 -19.62
C LYS A 384 25.61 6.59 -20.19
N LEU A 385 25.44 5.51 -20.95
CA LEU A 385 24.12 5.13 -21.46
C LEU A 385 23.17 4.72 -20.32
N MET A 386 23.65 3.95 -19.35
CA MET A 386 22.86 3.59 -18.16
C MET A 386 22.43 4.83 -17.39
N ASP A 387 23.35 5.77 -17.13
CA ASP A 387 23.06 7.02 -16.43
C ASP A 387 22.06 7.89 -17.19
N PHE A 388 22.13 7.92 -18.52
CA PHE A 388 21.14 8.59 -19.36
C PHE A 388 19.73 7.99 -19.17
N ILE A 389 19.60 6.66 -19.28
CA ILE A 389 18.31 5.97 -19.10
C ILE A 389 17.78 6.17 -17.68
N VAL A 390 18.64 6.05 -16.67
CA VAL A 390 18.29 6.29 -15.26
C VAL A 390 17.83 7.74 -15.07
N SER A 391 18.54 8.73 -15.64
CA SER A 391 18.17 10.14 -15.53
C SER A 391 16.81 10.43 -16.17
N LYS A 392 16.50 9.85 -17.33
CA LYS A 392 15.21 10.02 -17.99
C LYS A 392 14.08 9.38 -17.17
N THR A 393 14.29 8.14 -16.72
CA THR A 393 13.33 7.42 -15.87
C THR A 393 13.08 8.15 -14.55
N ARG A 394 14.14 8.71 -13.94
CA ARG A 394 14.07 9.47 -12.68
C ARG A 394 13.12 10.66 -12.75
N ARG A 395 12.96 11.31 -13.91
CA ARG A 395 12.05 12.47 -14.08
C ARG A 395 10.60 12.12 -13.69
N ALA A 396 10.19 10.88 -13.92
CA ALA A 396 8.86 10.40 -13.55
C ALA A 396 8.84 9.73 -12.17
N PHE A 397 9.89 8.96 -11.84
CA PHE A 397 9.88 8.06 -10.69
C PHE A 397 10.53 8.59 -9.40
N GLN A 398 11.21 9.75 -9.44
CA GLN A 398 11.85 10.27 -8.24
C GLN A 398 10.82 10.64 -7.17
N VAL A 399 10.97 10.07 -5.98
CA VAL A 399 10.08 10.30 -4.83
C VAL A 399 10.86 10.44 -3.53
N ASP A 400 10.20 10.87 -2.46
CA ASP A 400 10.81 10.92 -1.13
C ASP A 400 10.67 9.58 -0.41
N ILE A 401 9.48 9.00 -0.48
CA ILE A 401 9.16 7.73 0.16
C ILE A 401 8.72 6.74 -0.92
N ALA A 402 9.33 5.56 -0.97
CA ALA A 402 8.94 4.52 -1.90
C ALA A 402 8.38 3.31 -1.15
N LYS A 403 7.25 2.78 -1.61
CA LYS A 403 6.90 1.40 -1.32
C LYS A 403 7.83 0.49 -2.11
N ALA A 404 8.50 -0.45 -1.45
CA ALA A 404 9.32 -1.46 -2.10
C ALA A 404 8.47 -2.28 -3.09
N CYS A 405 9.07 -2.60 -4.23
CA CYS A 405 8.45 -3.48 -5.22
C CYS A 405 8.44 -4.91 -4.69
N HIS A 406 7.36 -5.66 -4.94
CA HIS A 406 7.31 -7.12 -4.79
C HIS A 406 7.75 -7.59 -3.40
N HIS A 407 7.22 -6.93 -2.37
CA HIS A 407 7.49 -7.22 -0.95
C HIS A 407 8.97 -7.18 -0.52
N GLY A 408 9.85 -6.61 -1.33
CA GLY A 408 11.30 -6.68 -1.12
C GLY A 408 11.96 -7.93 -1.70
N ALA A 409 11.45 -8.43 -2.83
CA ALA A 409 12.09 -9.46 -3.65
C ALA A 409 13.42 -8.99 -4.24
N SER A 410 14.30 -9.95 -4.54
CA SER A 410 15.57 -9.71 -5.28
C SER A 410 15.35 -9.35 -6.75
N ASP A 411 14.15 -9.57 -7.29
CA ASP A 411 13.83 -9.37 -8.71
C ASP A 411 13.57 -7.89 -9.05
N VAL A 412 14.58 -7.06 -8.81
CA VAL A 412 14.59 -5.61 -9.05
C VAL A 412 15.93 -5.19 -9.65
N LEU A 413 15.94 -4.11 -10.41
CA LEU A 413 17.14 -3.53 -11.04
C LEU A 413 17.70 -2.41 -10.17
N ASN A 414 18.99 -2.47 -9.86
CA ASN A 414 19.68 -1.44 -9.08
C ASN A 414 19.60 -0.06 -9.77
N SER A 415 19.73 -0.03 -11.08
CA SER A 415 19.58 1.14 -11.93
C SER A 415 18.17 1.74 -11.87
N PHE A 416 17.13 0.91 -11.83
CA PHE A 416 15.76 1.40 -11.65
C PHE A 416 15.53 1.94 -10.23
N LEU A 417 16.06 1.27 -9.20
CA LEU A 417 16.03 1.79 -7.83
C LEU A 417 16.76 3.15 -7.70
N LYS A 418 17.88 3.33 -8.41
CA LYS A 418 18.56 4.64 -8.53
C LYS A 418 17.67 5.68 -9.21
N ALA A 419 16.75 5.30 -10.10
CA ALA A 419 15.80 6.24 -10.69
C ALA A 419 14.72 6.68 -9.69
N ILE A 420 14.30 5.79 -8.79
CA ILE A 420 13.36 6.12 -7.70
C ILE A 420 14.01 7.04 -6.66
N ASN A 421 15.28 6.78 -6.33
CA ASN A 421 16.13 7.62 -5.47
C ASN A 421 15.47 8.07 -4.14
N PRO A 422 14.78 7.21 -3.36
CA PRO A 422 14.04 7.64 -2.17
C PRO A 422 14.96 7.93 -0.97
N VAL A 423 14.47 8.65 0.05
CA VAL A 423 15.13 8.75 1.36
C VAL A 423 14.63 7.69 2.35
N ALA A 424 13.41 7.19 2.13
CA ALA A 424 12.82 6.11 2.91
C ALA A 424 12.14 5.08 2.00
N THR A 425 12.32 3.80 2.30
CA THR A 425 11.65 2.69 1.64
C THR A 425 10.81 1.92 2.64
N ILE A 426 9.52 1.69 2.31
CA ILE A 426 8.58 0.92 3.10
C ILE A 426 8.33 -0.42 2.44
N ILE A 427 8.60 -1.50 3.16
CA ILE A 427 8.50 -2.88 2.70
C ILE A 427 7.26 -3.49 3.36
N SER A 428 6.28 -3.83 2.53
CA SER A 428 5.14 -4.64 2.95
C SER A 428 5.53 -6.11 2.80
N SER A 429 5.80 -6.77 3.93
CA SER A 429 6.10 -8.20 4.03
C SER A 429 5.41 -8.79 5.26
N GLY A 430 5.27 -10.12 5.33
CA GLY A 430 4.68 -10.79 6.49
C GLY A 430 4.88 -12.31 6.49
N ASP A 431 4.24 -12.97 7.45
CA ASP A 431 4.44 -14.41 7.72
C ASP A 431 3.96 -15.32 6.59
N ASN A 432 4.53 -16.53 6.54
CA ASN A 432 4.00 -17.68 5.79
C ASN A 432 4.12 -17.52 4.26
N GLU A 433 5.16 -16.84 3.79
CA GLU A 433 5.61 -16.93 2.40
C GLU A 433 6.73 -17.94 2.20
N SER A 434 6.86 -18.37 0.95
CA SER A 434 7.85 -19.33 0.48
C SER A 434 9.13 -18.69 -0.06
N HIS A 435 9.22 -17.36 -0.16
CA HIS A 435 10.28 -16.66 -0.88
C HIS A 435 11.31 -15.97 0.03
N SER A 436 11.13 -15.98 1.35
CA SER A 436 11.94 -15.28 2.36
C SER A 436 12.03 -13.76 2.14
N HIS A 437 10.90 -13.13 1.82
CA HIS A 437 10.79 -11.67 1.70
C HIS A 437 10.73 -10.99 3.08
N PRO A 438 11.41 -9.83 3.28
CA PRO A 438 12.31 -9.19 2.33
C PRO A 438 13.67 -9.90 2.24
N ARG A 439 14.22 -9.92 1.03
CA ARG A 439 15.51 -10.58 0.76
C ARG A 439 16.68 -9.74 1.23
N PRO A 440 17.76 -10.35 1.75
CA PRO A 440 18.92 -9.61 2.26
C PRO A 440 19.63 -8.78 1.18
N ASP A 441 19.69 -9.27 -0.06
CA ASP A 441 20.26 -8.53 -1.19
C ASP A 441 19.36 -7.37 -1.62
N ALA A 442 18.03 -7.53 -1.59
CA ALA A 442 17.08 -6.45 -1.83
C ALA A 442 17.20 -5.35 -0.78
N LEU A 443 17.30 -5.69 0.51
CA LEU A 443 17.56 -4.73 1.59
C LEU A 443 18.86 -3.95 1.35
N GLY A 444 19.93 -4.66 0.98
CA GLY A 444 21.21 -4.04 0.62
C GLY A 444 21.11 -3.12 -0.60
N ALA A 445 20.37 -3.53 -1.63
CA ALA A 445 20.12 -2.74 -2.82
C ALA A 445 19.33 -1.46 -2.50
N PHE A 446 18.24 -1.55 -1.73
CA PHE A 446 17.48 -0.37 -1.29
C PHE A 446 18.37 0.60 -0.52
N GLY A 447 19.18 0.11 0.43
CA GLY A 447 20.12 0.94 1.16
C GLY A 447 21.17 1.62 0.26
N LYS A 448 21.74 0.88 -0.71
CA LYS A 448 22.80 1.39 -1.60
C LYS A 448 22.31 2.37 -2.66
N THR A 449 21.05 2.29 -3.06
CA THR A 449 20.46 3.08 -4.16
C THR A 449 19.57 4.24 -3.69
N SER A 450 19.24 4.28 -2.40
CA SER A 450 18.56 5.39 -1.75
C SER A 450 19.50 6.57 -1.48
N ARG A 451 18.94 7.77 -1.32
CA ARG A 451 19.71 8.98 -1.00
C ARG A 451 19.86 9.18 0.51
N GLY A 452 20.89 9.94 0.88
CA GLY A 452 21.22 10.26 2.26
C GLY A 452 22.25 9.31 2.88
N LYS A 453 22.86 9.74 3.99
CA LYS A 453 23.92 8.95 4.68
C LYS A 453 23.36 7.71 5.38
N ARG A 454 22.11 7.78 5.84
CA ARG A 454 21.39 6.73 6.57
C ARG A 454 19.97 6.61 6.00
N PRO A 455 19.80 6.02 4.80
CA PRO A 455 18.47 5.83 4.23
C PRO A 455 17.62 4.95 5.15
N LEU A 456 16.33 5.29 5.26
CA LEU A 456 15.41 4.62 6.17
C LEU A 456 14.80 3.40 5.47
N LEU A 457 14.85 2.23 6.12
CA LEU A 457 14.14 1.03 5.68
C LEU A 457 13.14 0.64 6.75
N PHE A 458 11.86 0.61 6.39
CA PHE A 458 10.78 0.13 7.26
C PHE A 458 10.24 -1.17 6.69
N SER A 459 9.93 -2.15 7.54
CA SER A 459 9.25 -3.39 7.16
C SER A 459 8.10 -3.66 8.09
N THR A 460 6.92 -3.99 7.52
CA THR A 460 5.73 -4.32 8.31
C THR A 460 5.96 -5.55 9.19
N GLU A 461 6.76 -6.50 8.71
CA GLU A 461 7.13 -7.69 9.48
C GLU A 461 8.13 -7.40 10.60
N LEU A 462 9.18 -6.62 10.32
CA LEU A 462 10.17 -6.24 11.35
C LEU A 462 9.53 -5.39 12.46
N ALA A 463 8.59 -4.52 12.09
CA ALA A 463 7.81 -3.71 13.04
C ALA A 463 6.78 -4.53 13.85
N ARG A 464 6.65 -5.82 13.57
CA ARG A 464 5.75 -6.76 14.23
C ARG A 464 6.51 -7.76 15.12
N SER A 465 7.77 -7.49 15.49
CA SER A 465 8.47 -8.39 16.41
C SER A 465 7.64 -8.57 17.68
N THR A 466 7.63 -9.77 18.24
CA THR A 466 6.96 -10.03 19.51
C THR A 466 7.84 -10.96 20.30
N HIS A 467 7.75 -10.90 21.64
CA HIS A 467 8.43 -11.90 22.47
C HIS A 467 7.98 -13.31 22.05
N GLU A 468 8.91 -14.08 21.48
CA GLU A 468 8.73 -15.40 20.84
C GLU A 468 7.80 -16.35 21.61
N PHE A 469 7.76 -16.24 22.95
CA PHE A 469 7.01 -17.17 23.82
C PHE A 469 6.03 -16.52 24.80
N SER A 470 5.83 -15.19 24.81
CA SER A 470 4.98 -14.57 25.85
C SER A 470 3.72 -13.92 25.30
N TYR A 471 3.81 -13.15 24.22
CA TYR A 471 2.65 -12.45 23.66
C TYR A 471 1.77 -13.38 22.81
N PRO A 472 2.32 -14.17 21.86
CA PRO A 472 1.53 -15.16 21.13
C PRO A 472 0.88 -16.17 22.09
N ILE A 473 1.59 -16.66 23.11
CA ILE A 473 1.06 -17.62 24.08
C ILE A 473 -0.04 -17.00 24.95
N LYS A 474 0.12 -15.77 25.47
CA LYS A 474 -0.93 -15.12 26.27
C LYS A 474 -2.15 -14.75 25.42
N PHE A 475 -1.94 -14.21 24.22
CA PHE A 475 -3.00 -13.88 23.29
C PHE A 475 -3.77 -15.14 22.87
N TYR A 476 -3.06 -16.20 22.48
CA TYR A 476 -3.63 -17.48 22.08
C TYR A 476 -4.30 -18.22 23.24
N SER A 477 -3.72 -18.16 24.46
CA SER A 477 -4.35 -18.68 25.67
C SER A 477 -5.67 -17.97 25.97
N LEU A 478 -5.72 -16.64 25.84
CA LEU A 478 -6.94 -15.88 26.03
C LEU A 478 -7.97 -16.18 24.94
N LEU A 479 -7.55 -16.31 23.67
CA LEU A 479 -8.43 -16.75 22.59
C LEU A 479 -9.01 -18.14 22.84
N LYS A 480 -8.18 -19.13 23.22
CA LYS A 480 -8.63 -20.48 23.59
C LYS A 480 -9.61 -20.47 24.77
N LYS A 481 -9.38 -19.62 25.78
CA LYS A 481 -10.32 -19.46 26.89
C LYS A 481 -11.67 -18.89 26.44
N LEU A 482 -11.66 -17.91 25.54
CA LEU A 482 -12.89 -17.33 24.99
C LEU A 482 -13.62 -18.34 24.09
N GLU A 483 -12.89 -19.09 23.28
CA GLU A 483 -13.43 -20.16 22.43
C GLU A 483 -14.06 -21.27 23.27
N LYS A 484 -13.39 -21.71 24.33
CA LYS A 484 -13.96 -22.66 25.30
C LYS A 484 -15.26 -22.13 25.90
N ARG A 485 -15.28 -20.87 26.39
CA ARG A 485 -16.49 -20.23 26.92
C ARG A 485 -17.61 -20.10 25.90
N MET A 486 -17.27 -19.85 24.64
CA MET A 486 -18.22 -19.80 23.53
C MET A 486 -18.84 -21.17 23.26
N ASN A 487 -18.05 -22.23 23.30
CA ASN A 487 -18.53 -23.60 23.12
C ASN A 487 -19.40 -24.07 24.31
N GLU A 488 -19.08 -23.63 25.53
CA GLU A 488 -19.84 -23.89 26.76
C GLU A 488 -21.13 -23.05 26.88
N ALA A 489 -21.24 -21.94 26.15
CA ALA A 489 -22.40 -21.06 26.21
C ALA A 489 -23.67 -21.77 25.70
N THR A 490 -24.75 -21.69 26.46
CA THR A 490 -26.03 -22.35 26.14
C THR A 490 -26.95 -21.45 25.32
N THR A 491 -26.76 -20.14 25.39
CA THR A 491 -27.58 -19.16 24.66
C THR A 491 -26.85 -18.60 23.43
N LYS A 492 -27.62 -18.32 22.36
CA LYS A 492 -27.11 -17.66 21.15
C LYS A 492 -26.44 -16.32 21.48
N LYS A 493 -27.04 -15.55 22.38
CA LYS A 493 -26.55 -14.23 22.80
C LYS A 493 -25.19 -14.28 23.49
N GLU A 494 -24.96 -15.29 24.32
CA GLU A 494 -23.65 -15.49 24.96
C GLU A 494 -22.58 -15.95 23.96
N LYS A 495 -22.95 -16.83 23.02
CA LYS A 495 -22.04 -17.22 21.91
C LYS A 495 -21.61 -16.01 21.10
N GLU A 496 -22.56 -15.19 20.67
CA GLU A 496 -22.32 -13.94 19.95
C GLU A 496 -21.44 -12.96 20.75
N HIS A 497 -21.63 -12.86 22.07
CA HIS A 497 -20.80 -12.03 22.94
C HIS A 497 -19.33 -12.48 22.96
N TYR A 498 -19.06 -13.78 23.12
CA TYR A 498 -17.70 -14.31 23.12
C TYR A 498 -17.04 -14.20 21.76
N GLU A 499 -17.76 -14.51 20.69
CA GLU A 499 -17.29 -14.36 19.31
C GLU A 499 -16.91 -12.90 19.02
N LEU A 500 -17.77 -11.94 19.37
CA LEU A 500 -17.50 -10.51 19.21
C LEU A 500 -16.25 -10.07 19.98
N ARG A 501 -16.04 -10.60 21.19
CA ARG A 501 -14.87 -10.31 22.01
C ARG A 501 -13.58 -10.88 21.40
N MET A 502 -13.61 -12.12 20.90
CA MET A 502 -12.48 -12.74 20.20
C MET A 502 -12.12 -11.94 18.94
N ASN A 503 -13.13 -11.61 18.16
CA ASN A 503 -12.97 -10.87 16.92
C ASN A 503 -12.43 -9.45 17.16
N ARG A 504 -12.89 -8.76 18.21
CA ARG A 504 -12.33 -7.46 18.62
C ARG A 504 -10.85 -7.55 18.97
N MET A 505 -10.45 -8.61 19.67
CA MET A 505 -9.05 -8.83 20.01
C MET A 505 -8.21 -9.03 18.74
N LYS A 506 -8.67 -9.86 17.80
CA LYS A 506 -8.02 -10.08 16.49
C LYS A 506 -7.89 -8.78 15.71
N ASP A 507 -8.97 -8.00 15.58
CA ASP A 507 -8.97 -6.72 14.85
C ASP A 507 -7.95 -5.73 15.41
N SER A 508 -7.90 -5.60 16.74
CA SER A 508 -6.99 -4.66 17.39
C SER A 508 -5.51 -5.04 17.27
N ASN A 509 -5.22 -6.30 16.97
CA ASN A 509 -3.84 -6.79 16.85
C ASN A 509 -3.21 -6.28 15.55
N VAL A 510 -3.94 -6.37 14.44
CA VAL A 510 -3.50 -5.93 13.10
C VAL A 510 -3.14 -4.44 13.07
N ALA A 511 -3.85 -3.62 13.86
CA ALA A 511 -3.59 -2.18 13.93
C ALA A 511 -2.52 -1.77 14.96
N ARG A 512 -2.05 -2.71 15.80
CA ARG A 512 -1.08 -2.41 16.87
C ARG A 512 0.34 -2.76 16.52
N TYR A 513 0.55 -3.80 15.73
CA TYR A 513 1.88 -4.32 15.41
C TYR A 513 2.06 -4.33 13.90
N GLY A 514 3.27 -4.01 13.44
CA GLY A 514 3.64 -4.03 12.03
C GLY A 514 3.17 -2.85 11.18
N MET A 515 2.11 -2.12 11.57
CA MET A 515 1.65 -0.98 10.77
C MET A 515 2.67 0.16 10.76
N ILE A 516 3.02 0.61 9.56
CA ILE A 516 3.85 1.80 9.31
C ILE A 516 2.94 2.90 8.75
N THR A 517 2.99 4.09 9.35
CA THR A 517 2.16 5.22 8.93
C THR A 517 2.98 6.42 8.52
N ILE A 518 2.64 7.01 7.38
CA ILE A 518 3.10 8.34 6.95
C ILE A 518 2.00 9.34 7.28
N ARG A 519 2.36 10.44 7.94
CA ARG A 519 1.46 11.56 8.26
C ARG A 519 2.06 12.85 7.76
N THR A 520 1.25 13.67 7.08
CA THR A 520 1.73 14.94 6.56
C THR A 520 0.61 15.97 6.36
N ASP A 521 0.95 17.24 6.55
CA ASP A 521 0.13 18.38 6.14
C ASP A 521 0.54 18.98 4.77
N GLY A 522 1.55 18.38 4.13
CA GLY A 522 2.16 18.81 2.86
C GLY A 522 3.52 19.47 3.04
N GLU A 523 3.87 19.85 4.27
CA GLU A 523 5.14 20.51 4.62
C GLU A 523 5.91 19.68 5.66
N GLN A 524 5.26 19.30 6.76
CA GLN A 524 5.80 18.39 7.75
C GLN A 524 5.50 16.95 7.36
N VAL A 525 6.48 16.06 7.44
CA VAL A 525 6.32 14.64 7.16
C VAL A 525 6.90 13.82 8.30
N ILE A 526 6.07 12.94 8.87
CA ILE A 526 6.55 11.91 9.78
C ILE A 526 6.27 10.52 9.22
N ILE A 527 7.19 9.60 9.49
CA ILE A 527 7.00 8.15 9.35
C ILE A 527 7.02 7.58 10.77
N ALA A 528 5.98 6.84 11.15
CA ALA A 528 5.85 6.33 12.50
C ALA A 528 5.41 4.86 12.52
N GLN A 529 5.90 4.14 13.52
CA GLN A 529 5.44 2.80 13.86
C GLN A 529 5.19 2.73 15.37
N LYS A 530 4.24 1.89 15.76
CA LYS A 530 3.92 1.75 17.18
C LYS A 530 4.96 0.86 17.85
N LEU A 531 5.46 1.28 19.02
CA LEU A 531 6.36 0.46 19.82
C LEU A 531 5.61 -0.75 20.37
N GLU A 532 6.22 -1.93 20.26
CA GLU A 532 5.68 -3.17 20.80
C GLU A 532 5.46 -3.11 22.32
N LYS A 533 6.47 -2.56 23.00
CA LYS A 533 6.42 -2.20 24.40
C LYS A 533 6.54 -0.69 24.49
N GLU A 534 5.44 -0.02 24.81
CA GLU A 534 5.49 1.41 25.11
C GLU A 534 6.48 1.66 26.24
N ARG A 535 7.36 2.67 26.07
CA ARG A 535 8.32 3.07 27.10
C ARG A 535 7.60 3.74 28.27
N SER A 536 6.52 4.45 27.96
CA SER A 536 5.56 5.02 28.90
C SER A 536 4.27 5.40 28.14
N PRO A 537 3.19 5.81 28.83
CA PRO A 537 2.01 6.34 28.15
C PRO A 537 2.29 7.57 27.27
N SER A 538 3.39 8.29 27.50
CA SER A 538 3.87 9.41 26.68
C SER A 538 4.77 9.00 25.51
N GLN A 539 5.19 7.74 25.42
CA GLN A 539 6.15 7.25 24.42
C GLN A 539 5.72 5.88 23.89
N LYS A 540 4.75 5.93 22.97
CA LYS A 540 4.16 4.75 22.30
C LYS A 540 4.57 4.55 20.85
N TRP A 541 5.23 5.53 20.24
CA TRP A 541 5.54 5.56 18.81
C TRP A 541 7.03 5.75 18.65
N ASP A 542 7.60 5.02 17.70
CA ASP A 542 8.87 5.37 17.09
C ASP A 542 8.57 6.29 15.91
N ILE A 543 9.19 7.47 15.87
CA ILE A 543 8.80 8.57 14.96
C ILE A 543 10.05 9.15 14.30
N TYR A 544 10.09 9.03 12.98
CA TYR A 544 11.11 9.61 12.11
C TYR A 544 10.51 10.82 11.42
N GLU A 545 11.15 11.97 11.55
CA GLU A 545 10.73 13.20 10.88
C GLU A 545 11.61 13.43 9.65
N LEU A 546 11.00 13.77 8.52
CA LEU A 546 11.72 14.20 7.34
C LEU A 546 11.70 15.73 7.28
N HIS A 547 12.85 16.30 6.93
CA HIS A 547 13.03 17.74 6.81
C HIS A 547 13.15 18.13 5.35
N TRP A 548 12.48 19.21 4.97
CA TRP A 548 12.58 19.73 3.63
C TRP A 548 13.94 20.42 3.41
N ASN A 549 14.61 20.09 2.31
CA ASN A 549 15.85 20.73 1.89
C ASN A 549 15.57 21.65 0.69
N GLU A 550 15.52 22.96 0.95
CA GLU A 550 15.22 23.99 -0.08
C GLU A 550 16.26 24.03 -1.21
N HIS A 551 17.51 23.56 -0.97
CA HIS A 551 18.54 23.54 -2.01
C HIS A 551 18.41 22.35 -2.97
N LEU A 552 17.86 21.23 -2.48
CA LEU A 552 17.71 19.99 -3.24
C LEU A 552 16.29 19.76 -3.76
N ASP A 553 15.32 20.58 -3.34
CA ASP A 553 13.89 20.45 -3.64
C ASP A 553 13.34 19.05 -3.28
N GLN A 554 13.82 18.51 -2.15
CA GLN A 554 13.56 17.14 -1.70
C GLN A 554 13.54 17.04 -0.17
N PHE A 555 12.86 16.03 0.36
CA PHE A 555 12.98 15.68 1.77
C PHE A 555 14.30 14.94 2.06
N GLU A 556 14.86 15.20 3.24
CA GLU A 556 16.01 14.49 3.78
C GLU A 556 15.73 14.02 5.21
N TYR A 557 16.40 12.93 5.60
CA TYR A 557 16.42 12.47 6.98
C TYR A 557 17.71 12.95 7.64
N ARG A 558 17.55 13.75 8.70
CA ARG A 558 18.66 14.20 9.54
C ARG A 558 18.68 13.32 10.78
N ASP A 559 19.77 12.60 10.99
CA ASP A 559 19.93 11.78 12.19
C ASP A 559 19.86 12.68 13.42
N SER A 560 18.80 12.51 14.22
CA SER A 560 18.56 13.31 15.42
C SER A 560 19.35 12.81 16.64
N GLY A 561 20.33 11.91 16.45
CA GLY A 561 21.13 11.35 17.55
C GLY A 561 20.33 10.46 18.49
N GLY A 562 19.31 9.77 17.96
CA GLY A 562 18.46 8.88 18.74
C GLY A 562 19.12 7.52 18.95
N HIS A 563 19.46 7.23 20.22
CA HIS A 563 20.03 5.99 20.80
C HIS A 563 21.10 5.23 20.01
#